data_AF-A0A7Y8DFZ9-F1
#
_entry.id   AF-A0A7Y8DFZ9-F1
#
_cell.length_a   1.000
_cell.length_b   1.000
_cell.length_c   1.000
_cell.angle_alpha   90.00
_cell.angle_beta   90.00
_cell.angle_gamma   90.00
#
_symmetry.space_group_name_H-M   'P 1'
#
loop_
_entity.id
_entity.type
_entity.pdbx_description
1 polymer ?
#
loop_
_entity_poly.entity_id
_entity_poly.type
_entity_poly.pdbx_seq_one_letter_code
_entity_poly.pdbx_strand_id
1 'polypeptide(L)' 'MLTRLFSLTPSEVHNKVERHRARAVAQLKSKSSLKVRHQRYNAEMTRARFFEAMLTGGAQ' A
#
# COMPACT_ATOMS: atom_id res chain seq x y z
N MET A 1 13.00 14.77 -24.09
CA MET A 1 12.59 15.35 -22.79
C MET A 1 11.09 15.17 -22.66
N LEU A 2 10.64 14.37 -21.68
CA LEU A 2 9.33 14.41 -21.02
C LEU A 2 9.13 13.06 -20.32
N THR A 3 10.00 12.78 -19.37
CA THR A 3 9.62 11.97 -18.21
C THR A 3 8.46 12.71 -17.55
N ARG A 4 7.23 12.41 -17.99
CA ARG A 4 6.05 12.54 -17.13
C ARG A 4 6.26 11.53 -16.01
N LEU A 5 7.16 11.89 -15.10
CA LEU A 5 7.15 11.43 -13.72
C LEU A 5 5.76 11.85 -13.24
N PHE A 6 4.81 10.94 -13.29
CA PHE A 6 3.48 11.16 -12.76
C PHE A 6 3.66 11.42 -11.27
N SER A 7 3.77 12.70 -10.91
CA SER A 7 3.61 13.18 -9.55
C SER A 7 2.18 12.80 -9.16
N LEU A 8 2.03 11.62 -8.55
CA LEU A 8 0.75 11.17 -8.02
C LEU A 8 0.21 12.30 -7.15
N THR A 9 -0.99 12.76 -7.46
CA THR A 9 -1.66 13.74 -6.63
C THR A 9 -1.91 13.14 -5.24
N PRO A 10 -2.00 13.95 -4.17
CA PRO A 10 -2.28 13.44 -2.83
C PRO A 10 -3.51 12.52 -2.78
N SER A 11 -4.56 12.83 -3.51
CA SER A 11 -5.77 12.00 -3.62
C SER A 11 -5.50 10.63 -4.25
N GLU A 12 -4.64 10.54 -5.27
CA GLU A 12 -4.25 9.26 -5.88
C GLU A 12 -3.37 8.43 -4.95
N VAL A 13 -2.50 9.07 -4.17
CA VAL A 13 -1.71 8.37 -3.14
C VAL A 13 -2.64 7.84 -2.05
N HIS A 14 -3.61 8.63 -1.59
CA HIS A 14 -4.61 8.18 -0.62
C HIS A 14 -5.43 6.98 -1.13
N ASN A 15 -5.88 7.04 -2.39
CA ASN A 15 -6.56 5.91 -3.03
C ASN A 15 -5.68 4.64 -3.09
N LYS A 16 -4.36 4.79 -3.28
CA LYS A 16 -3.43 3.65 -3.22
C LYS A 16 -3.30 3.09 -1.80
N VAL A 17 -3.20 3.95 -0.78
CA VAL A 17 -3.17 3.53 0.64
C VAL A 17 -4.40 2.68 0.95
N GLU A 18 -5.60 3.19 0.67
CA GLU A 18 -6.86 2.51 0.97
C GLU A 18 -6.99 1.19 0.19
N ARG A 19 -6.55 1.17 -1.07
CA ARG A 19 -6.53 -0.06 -1.88
C ARG A 19 -5.63 -1.14 -1.27
N HIS A 20 -4.45 -0.77 -0.79
CA HIS A 20 -3.51 -1.71 -0.16
C HIS A 20 -4.03 -2.20 1.20
N ARG A 21 -4.64 -1.32 2.01
CA ARG A 21 -5.32 -1.70 3.25
C ARG A 21 -6.46 -2.70 3.00
N ALA A 22 -7.32 -2.43 2.03
CA ALA A 22 -8.40 -3.34 1.64
C ALA A 22 -7.87 -4.71 1.19
N ARG A 23 -6.79 -4.72 0.39
CA ARG A 23 -6.12 -5.96 -0.02
C ARG A 23 -5.51 -6.71 1.15
N ALA A 24 -4.89 -6.03 2.10
CA ALA A 24 -4.35 -6.66 3.31
C ALA A 24 -5.45 -7.43 4.06
N VAL A 25 -6.61 -6.80 4.29
CA VAL A 25 -7.76 -7.43 4.93
C VAL A 25 -8.27 -8.63 4.12
N ALA A 26 -8.31 -8.52 2.78
CA ALA A 26 -8.68 -9.64 1.92
C ALA A 26 -7.72 -10.84 2.06
N GLN A 27 -6.42 -10.61 2.28
CA GLN A 27 -5.44 -11.69 2.47
C GLN A 27 -5.72 -12.51 3.75
N LEU A 28 -6.24 -11.88 4.80
CA LEU A 28 -6.64 -12.58 6.03
C LEU A 28 -7.79 -13.56 5.80
N LYS A 29 -8.63 -13.31 4.80
CA LYS A 29 -9.76 -14.19 4.41
C LYS A 29 -9.40 -15.24 3.37
N SER A 30 -8.17 -15.23 2.85
CA SER A 30 -7.77 -16.17 1.79
C SER A 30 -7.65 -17.61 2.30
N LYS A 31 -7.87 -18.59 1.42
CA LYS A 31 -7.72 -20.02 1.73
C LYS A 31 -6.23 -20.41 1.64
N SER A 32 -5.46 -20.03 2.65
CA SER A 32 -4.03 -20.32 2.79
C SER A 32 -3.69 -20.51 4.27
N SER A 33 -2.51 -21.08 4.56
CA SER A 33 -2.07 -21.26 5.94
C SER A 33 -1.97 -19.92 6.69
N LEU A 34 -2.14 -19.94 8.01
CA LEU A 34 -2.09 -18.74 8.84
C LEU A 34 -0.81 -17.93 8.61
N LYS A 35 0.35 -18.62 8.55
CA LYS A 35 1.65 -18.01 8.25
C LYS A 35 1.65 -17.25 6.92
N VAL A 36 1.15 -17.87 5.86
CA VAL A 36 1.09 -17.25 4.52
C VAL A 36 0.16 -16.04 4.51
N ARG A 37 -1.00 -16.13 5.18
CA ARG A 37 -1.94 -15.00 5.27
C ARG A 37 -1.33 -13.80 5.98
N HIS A 38 -0.65 -14.02 7.10
CA HIS A 38 0.06 -12.95 7.82
C HIS A 38 1.19 -12.34 7.00
N GLN A 39 1.99 -13.16 6.30
CA GLN A 39 3.05 -12.64 5.42
C GLN A 39 2.49 -11.74 4.33
N ARG A 40 1.41 -12.15 3.66
CA ARG A 40 0.76 -11.36 2.61
C ARG A 40 0.08 -10.10 3.15
N TYR A 41 -0.59 -10.21 4.30
CA TYR A 41 -1.14 -9.06 5.02
C TYR A 41 -0.05 -8.03 5.31
N ASN A 42 1.06 -8.46 5.91
CA ASN A 42 2.18 -7.58 6.24
C ASN A 42 2.77 -6.94 4.98
N ALA A 43 2.93 -7.70 3.88
CA ALA A 43 3.43 -7.16 2.62
C ALA A 43 2.53 -6.04 2.06
N GLU A 44 1.20 -6.21 2.10
CA GLU A 44 0.25 -5.17 1.67
C GLU A 44 0.24 -3.97 2.63
N MET A 45 0.32 -4.19 3.94
CA MET A 45 0.41 -3.11 4.92
C MET A 45 1.72 -2.31 4.81
N THR A 46 2.85 -2.96 4.50
CA THR A 46 4.11 -2.27 4.23
C THR A 46 4.00 -1.35 3.02
N ARG A 47 3.30 -1.80 1.95
CA ARG A 47 3.02 -0.95 0.78
C ARG A 47 2.11 0.23 1.14
N ALA A 48 1.07 0.01 1.94
CA ALA A 48 0.20 1.09 2.41
C ALA A 48 1.00 2.16 3.19
N ARG A 49 1.85 1.73 4.13
CA ARG A 49 2.71 2.62 4.92
C ARG A 49 3.71 3.40 4.06
N PHE A 50 4.24 2.78 3.00
CA PHE A 50 5.10 3.49 2.05
C PHE A 50 4.36 4.67 1.39
N PHE A 51 3.12 4.46 0.93
CA PHE A 51 2.31 5.53 0.33
C PHE A 51 1.85 6.57 1.38
N GLU A 52 1.58 6.15 2.61
CA GLU A 52 1.32 7.08 3.72
C GLU A 52 2.54 7.97 4.00
N ALA A 53 3.75 7.40 4.02
CA ALA A 53 4.99 8.15 4.21
C ALA A 53 5.26 9.14 3.06
N MET A 54 4.90 8.79 1.82
CA MET A 54 4.94 9.72 0.68
C MET A 54 3.99 10.91 0.86
N LEU A 55 2.81 10.70 1.47
CA LEU A 55 1.84 11.77 1.73
C LEU A 55 2.31 12.73 2.83
N THR A 56 2.96 12.22 3.86
CA THR A 56 3.45 13.03 4.99
C THR A 56 4.72 13.81 4.69
N GLY A 57 5.21 13.81 3.44
CA GLY A 57 6.35 14.61 3.01
C GLY A 57 7.71 13.91 3.08
N GLY A 58 7.74 12.57 3.05
CA GLY A 58 8.97 11.81 3.07
C GLY A 58 9.57 11.70 4.47
N ALA A 59 10.17 10.56 4.74
CA ALA A 59 11.10 10.39 5.84
C ALA A 59 12.14 11.53 5.83
N GLN A 60 12.53 12.00 7.01
CA GLN A 60 13.69 12.87 7.20
C GLN A 60 14.91 12.38 6.41
#